data_AF-A0A177HB46-F1
#
_entry.id   AF-A0A177HB46-F1
#
_cell.length_a   1.000
_cell.length_b   1.000
_cell.length_c   1.000
_cell.angle_alpha   90.00
_cell.angle_beta   90.00
_cell.angle_gamma   90.00
#
_symmetry.space_group_name_H-M   'P 1'
#
loop_
_entity.id
_entity.type
_entity.pdbx_description
1 polymer ?
#
loop_
_entity_poly.entity_id
_entity_poly.type
_entity_poly.pdbx_seq_one_letter_code
_entity_poly.pdbx_strand_id
1 'polypeptide(L)'
;MGYTYDPDNIFAKILRGEIPNKTVLETEHSLAFEDIQPQAPVHVLIIPKGPYVSFDHFSAAASADEIVDFTRAIAAVCKQMEVDVPSGGGFRAISNAGVDGVQEVPHLHLHILGGRGLGRMLSTV
;
A
#
# COMPACT_ATOMS: atom_id res chain seq x y z
N MET A 1 -8.43 7.12 -17.74
CA MET A 1 -6.97 7.10 -17.47
C MET A 1 -6.49 5.69 -17.78
N GLY A 2 -5.55 5.51 -18.70
CA GLY A 2 -4.96 4.19 -18.98
C GLY A 2 -3.82 3.88 -17.99
N TYR A 3 -3.14 2.74 -18.16
CA TYR A 3 -1.96 2.35 -17.38
C TYR A 3 -0.69 3.15 -17.75
N THR A 4 -0.82 4.46 -17.96
CA THR A 4 0.33 5.35 -18.21
C THR A 4 1.04 5.64 -16.89
N TYR A 5 2.27 5.17 -16.77
CA TYR A 5 3.06 5.34 -15.55
C TYR A 5 3.92 6.61 -15.63
N ASP A 6 3.83 7.46 -14.61
CA ASP A 6 4.67 8.64 -14.46
C ASP A 6 5.91 8.29 -13.62
N PRO A 7 7.13 8.26 -14.17
CA PRO A 7 8.35 7.95 -13.42
C PRO A 7 8.73 9.05 -12.42
N ASP A 8 8.12 10.24 -12.47
CA ASP A 8 8.39 11.34 -11.55
C ASP A 8 7.37 11.46 -10.41
N ASN A 9 6.44 10.52 -10.31
CA ASN A 9 5.52 10.45 -9.17
C ASN A 9 6.29 10.27 -7.83
N ILE A 10 5.67 10.68 -6.74
CA ILE A 10 6.33 10.75 -5.43
C ILE A 10 6.83 9.39 -4.91
N PHE A 11 6.13 8.28 -5.21
CA PHE A 11 6.57 6.94 -4.81
C PHE A 11 7.75 6.45 -5.66
N ALA A 12 7.78 6.76 -6.96
CA ALA A 12 8.95 6.48 -7.79
C ALA A 12 10.20 7.21 -7.28
N LYS A 13 10.05 8.45 -6.80
CA LYS A 13 11.13 9.23 -6.17
C LYS A 13 11.59 8.62 -4.84
N ILE A 14 10.65 8.13 -4.01
CA ILE A 14 10.96 7.37 -2.78
C ILE A 14 11.76 6.09 -3.11
N LEU A 15 11.32 5.31 -4.11
CA LEU A 15 11.99 4.08 -4.52
C LEU A 15 13.43 4.32 -5.02
N ARG A 16 13.69 5.50 -5.61
CA ARG A 16 15.05 5.91 -6.03
C ARG A 16 15.87 6.57 -4.91
N GLY A 17 15.31 6.72 -3.71
CA GLY A 17 15.98 7.36 -2.58
C GLY A 17 16.10 8.89 -2.68
N GLU A 18 15.35 9.53 -3.59
CA GLU A 18 15.37 10.99 -3.77
C GLU A 18 14.58 11.72 -2.67
N ILE A 19 13.60 11.04 -2.06
CA ILE A 19 12.75 11.56 -0.99
C ILE A 19 12.82 10.58 0.19
N PRO A 20 13.02 11.06 1.42
CA PRO A 20 13.05 10.19 2.59
C PRO A 20 11.67 9.62 2.89
N ASN A 21 11.65 8.43 3.49
CA ASN A 21 10.44 7.80 4.00
C ASN A 21 10.76 7.12 5.34
N LYS A 22 9.72 6.77 6.10
CA LYS A 22 9.88 5.98 7.32
C LYS A 22 9.63 4.51 7.00
N THR A 23 10.67 3.83 6.53
CA THR A 23 10.58 2.42 6.14
C THR A 23 10.13 1.55 7.31
N VAL A 24 9.11 0.74 7.08
CA VAL A 24 8.64 -0.32 7.97
C VAL A 24 9.23 -1.66 7.51
N LEU A 25 9.09 -1.97 6.22
CA LEU A 25 9.56 -3.21 5.62
C LEU A 25 10.09 -2.92 4.22
N GLU A 26 11.17 -3.60 3.83
CA GLU A 26 11.64 -3.63 2.46
C GLU A 26 12.00 -5.08 2.08
N THR A 27 11.51 -5.52 0.92
CA THR A 27 11.78 -6.84 0.35
C THR A 27 12.42 -6.67 -1.04
N GLU A 28 12.56 -7.78 -1.78
CA GLU A 28 13.05 -7.71 -3.16
C GLU A 28 12.09 -6.91 -4.06
N HIS A 29 10.78 -7.14 -3.94
CA HIS A 29 9.77 -6.55 -4.83
C HIS A 29 8.85 -5.52 -4.18
N SER A 30 8.94 -5.30 -2.86
CA SER A 30 8.01 -4.42 -2.14
C SER A 30 8.74 -3.45 -1.20
N LEU A 31 8.12 -2.29 -0.98
CA LEU A 31 8.52 -1.32 0.04
C LEU A 31 7.28 -0.91 0.83
N ALA A 32 7.39 -0.90 2.16
CA ALA A 32 6.35 -0.41 3.04
C ALA A 32 6.89 0.69 3.96
N PHE A 33 6.11 1.76 4.14
CA PHE A 33 6.49 2.92 4.94
C PHE A 33 5.28 3.61 5.56
N GLU A 34 5.50 4.33 6.67
CA GLU A 34 4.43 5.11 7.31
C GLU A 34 3.91 6.20 6.37
N ASP A 35 2.59 6.33 6.30
CA ASP A 35 1.95 7.45 5.62
C ASP A 35 2.30 8.77 6.35
N ILE A 36 2.59 9.82 5.59
CA ILE A 36 2.95 11.14 6.14
C ILE A 36 1.75 11.85 6.80
N GLN A 37 0.52 11.49 6.42
CA GLN A 37 -0.74 12.00 6.96
C GLN A 37 -1.62 10.83 7.45
N PRO A 38 -1.28 10.21 8.61
CA PRO A 38 -1.96 9.02 9.10
C PRO A 38 -3.45 9.25 9.40
N GLN A 39 -4.32 8.38 8.89
CA GLN A 39 -5.79 8.40 9.13
C GLN A 39 -6.24 7.47 10.27
N ALA A 40 -5.30 6.68 10.80
CA ALA A 40 -5.46 5.81 11.95
C ALA A 40 -4.11 5.71 12.69
N PRO A 41 -4.08 5.24 13.96
CA PRO A 41 -2.84 5.08 14.73
C PRO A 41 -1.77 4.27 13.99
N VAL A 42 -2.18 3.24 13.26
CA VAL A 42 -1.35 2.59 12.25
C VAL A 42 -1.89 2.97 10.88
N HIS A 43 -1.07 3.65 10.09
CA HIS A 43 -1.33 3.91 8.67
C HIS A 43 -0.03 3.70 7.88
N VAL A 44 0.08 2.53 7.27
CA VAL A 44 1.25 2.14 6.47
C VAL A 44 0.82 1.99 5.02
N LEU A 45 1.62 2.51 4.10
CA LEU A 45 1.49 2.23 2.68
C LEU A 45 2.46 1.12 2.33
N ILE A 46 2.00 0.12 1.58
CA ILE A 46 2.88 -0.85 0.91
C ILE A 46 2.72 -0.72 -0.60
N ILE A 47 3.84 -0.62 -1.29
CA ILE A 47 3.94 -0.44 -2.74
C ILE A 47 4.84 -1.51 -3.37
N PRO A 48 4.55 -1.99 -4.59
CA PRO A 48 5.53 -2.76 -5.35
C PRO A 48 6.66 -1.84 -5.82
N LYS A 49 7.87 -2.36 -5.99
CA LYS A 49 8.97 -1.60 -6.60
C LYS A 49 8.80 -1.44 -8.12
N GLY A 50 8.00 -2.31 -8.74
CA GLY A 50 7.67 -2.24 -10.16
C GLY A 50 6.69 -1.09 -10.50
N PRO A 51 6.67 -0.63 -11.77
CA PRO A 51 5.93 0.56 -12.19
C PRO A 51 4.43 0.27 -12.46
N TYR A 52 3.73 -0.25 -11.45
CA TYR A 52 2.30 -0.53 -11.55
C TYR A 52 1.49 0.67 -11.09
N VAL A 53 0.51 1.07 -11.88
CA VAL A 53 -0.31 2.27 -11.62
C VAL A 53 -1.34 1.99 -10.52
N SER A 54 -1.97 0.83 -10.55
CA SER A 54 -3.13 0.48 -9.73
C SER A 54 -3.19 -1.03 -9.49
N PHE A 55 -4.10 -1.48 -8.63
CA PHE A 55 -4.18 -2.89 -8.23
C PHE A 55 -4.59 -3.82 -9.39
N ASP A 56 -5.48 -3.36 -10.27
CA ASP A 56 -5.87 -4.08 -11.48
C ASP A 56 -4.73 -4.16 -12.51
N HIS A 57 -3.93 -3.10 -12.65
CA HIS A 57 -2.72 -3.13 -13.48
C HIS A 57 -1.72 -4.17 -12.94
N PHE A 58 -1.41 -4.13 -11.65
CA PHE A 58 -0.51 -5.10 -11.00
C PHE A 58 -1.02 -6.53 -11.18
N SER A 59 -2.30 -6.77 -10.89
CA SER A 59 -2.90 -8.11 -10.98
C SER A 59 -2.86 -8.69 -12.40
N ALA A 60 -2.88 -7.85 -13.44
CA ALA A 60 -2.86 -8.28 -14.83
C ALA A 60 -1.45 -8.45 -15.41
N ALA A 61 -0.48 -7.65 -14.95
CA ALA A 61 0.83 -7.52 -15.61
C ALA A 61 2.02 -7.98 -14.77
N ALA A 62 1.89 -8.08 -13.44
CA ALA A 62 3.00 -8.45 -12.58
C ALA A 62 3.40 -9.92 -12.73
N SER A 63 4.68 -10.20 -12.49
CA SER A 63 5.18 -11.57 -12.42
C SER A 63 4.62 -12.31 -11.20
N ALA A 64 4.71 -13.64 -11.24
CA ALA A 64 4.32 -14.47 -10.10
C ALA A 64 5.12 -14.14 -8.84
N ASP A 65 6.41 -13.84 -8.98
CA ASP A 65 7.30 -13.53 -7.85
C ASP A 65 6.93 -12.19 -7.20
N GLU A 66 6.62 -11.15 -7.99
CA GLU A 66 6.13 -9.87 -7.47
C GLU A 66 4.81 -10.02 -6.73
N ILE A 67 3.85 -10.80 -7.28
CA ILE A 67 2.55 -11.05 -6.64
C ILE A 67 2.73 -11.76 -5.30
N VAL A 68 3.57 -12.80 -5.28
CA VAL A 68 3.83 -13.60 -4.06
C VAL A 68 4.54 -12.76 -3.00
N ASP A 69 5.57 -12.01 -3.38
CA ASP A 69 6.29 -11.12 -2.48
C ASP A 69 5.37 -10.05 -1.89
N PHE A 70 4.65 -9.30 -2.73
CA PHE A 70 3.74 -8.24 -2.30
C PHE A 70 2.68 -8.76 -1.32
N THR A 71 2.08 -9.91 -1.63
CA THR A 71 1.07 -10.55 -0.76
C THR A 71 1.65 -10.96 0.59
N ARG A 72 2.86 -11.52 0.62
CA ARG A 72 3.53 -11.93 1.87
C ARG A 72 4.03 -10.73 2.67
N ALA A 73 4.49 -9.69 1.98
CA ALA A 73 4.95 -8.45 2.59
C ALA A 73 3.81 -7.72 3.32
N ILE A 74 2.58 -7.73 2.80
CA ILE A 74 1.39 -7.23 3.52
C ILE A 74 1.25 -7.93 4.89
N ALA A 75 1.32 -9.26 4.91
CA ALA A 75 1.20 -10.01 6.16
C ALA A 75 2.34 -9.71 7.14
N ALA A 76 3.57 -9.56 6.65
CA ALA A 76 4.72 -9.18 7.45
C ALA A 76 4.57 -7.78 8.07
N VAL A 77 4.09 -6.80 7.29
CA VAL A 77 3.79 -5.45 7.79
C VAL A 77 2.70 -5.50 8.87
N CYS A 78 1.60 -6.21 8.66
CA CYS A 78 0.54 -6.31 9.66
C CYS A 78 1.06 -6.88 10.99
N LYS A 79 1.92 -7.90 10.94
CA LYS A 79 2.56 -8.48 12.13
C LYS A 79 3.51 -7.48 12.80
N GLN A 80 4.35 -6.81 12.02
CA GLN A 80 5.33 -5.84 12.55
C GLN A 80 4.67 -4.64 13.22
N MET A 81 3.49 -4.24 12.73
CA MET A 81 2.70 -3.15 13.30
C MET A 81 1.70 -3.60 14.37
N GLU A 82 1.73 -4.88 14.76
CA GLU A 82 0.82 -5.50 15.75
C GLU A 82 -0.68 -5.32 15.42
N VAL A 83 -1.01 -5.21 14.13
CA VAL A 83 -2.40 -5.11 13.64
C VAL A 83 -2.89 -6.42 13.02
N ASP A 84 -2.08 -7.47 13.02
CA ASP A 84 -2.50 -8.80 12.61
C ASP A 84 -3.44 -9.45 13.64
N VAL A 85 -4.28 -10.37 13.15
CA VAL A 85 -5.29 -11.04 13.98
C VAL A 85 -4.68 -11.86 15.13
N PRO A 86 -3.59 -12.63 14.95
CA PRO A 86 -2.93 -13.35 16.04
C PRO A 86 -2.47 -12.48 17.22
N SER A 87 -2.08 -11.22 16.96
CA SER A 87 -1.67 -10.27 18.01
C SER A 87 -2.85 -9.61 18.74
N GLY A 88 -4.10 -10.00 18.40
CA GLY A 88 -5.32 -9.39 18.94
C GLY A 88 -5.68 -8.05 18.29
N GLY A 89 -4.96 -7.66 17.25
CA GLY A 89 -5.22 -6.47 16.45
C GLY A 89 -6.28 -6.72 15.38
N GLY A 90 -6.33 -5.78 14.44
CA GLY A 90 -7.14 -5.86 13.24
C GLY A 90 -6.82 -4.69 12.32
N PHE A 91 -7.04 -4.88 11.02
CA PHE A 91 -6.72 -3.87 10.03
C PHE A 91 -7.77 -3.81 8.92
N ARG A 92 -7.76 -2.70 8.18
CA ARG A 92 -8.40 -2.57 6.88
C ARG A 92 -7.31 -2.39 5.83
N ALA A 93 -7.38 -3.19 4.78
CA ALA A 93 -6.56 -3.06 3.58
C ALA A 93 -7.38 -2.36 2.49
N ILE A 94 -6.91 -1.22 1.98
CA ILE A 94 -7.59 -0.45 0.92
C ILE A 94 -6.59 -0.15 -0.19
N SER A 95 -6.97 -0.39 -1.44
CA SER A 95 -6.26 0.16 -2.60
C SER A 95 -7.26 0.94 -3.44
N ASN A 96 -6.90 2.18 -3.76
CA ASN A 96 -7.71 3.09 -4.56
C ASN A 96 -7.22 3.05 -6.01
N ALA A 97 -8.14 3.02 -6.97
CA ALA A 97 -7.82 2.98 -8.39
C ALA A 97 -8.64 4.02 -9.17
N GLY A 98 -7.95 4.85 -9.96
CA GLY A 98 -8.58 5.82 -10.85
C GLY A 98 -9.41 6.88 -10.13
N VAL A 99 -10.31 7.52 -10.89
CA VAL A 99 -11.11 8.68 -10.43
C VAL A 99 -12.11 8.28 -9.36
N ASP A 100 -12.89 7.23 -9.60
CA ASP A 100 -13.96 6.80 -8.67
C ASP A 100 -13.40 6.16 -7.39
N GLY A 101 -12.19 5.60 -7.46
CA GLY A 101 -11.45 5.15 -6.28
C GLY A 101 -10.77 6.29 -5.52
N VAL A 102 -10.72 7.51 -6.06
CA VAL A 102 -10.01 8.66 -5.49
C VAL A 102 -8.52 8.36 -5.31
N GLN A 103 -7.89 7.85 -6.37
CA GLN A 103 -6.45 7.60 -6.39
C GLN A 103 -5.67 8.90 -6.63
N GLU A 104 -4.85 9.31 -5.67
CA GLU A 104 -4.04 10.54 -5.78
C GLU A 104 -2.66 10.31 -6.41
N VAL A 105 -1.95 9.25 -5.99
CA VAL A 105 -0.64 8.88 -6.55
C VAL A 105 -0.82 7.72 -7.52
N PRO A 106 -0.49 7.88 -8.83
CA PRO A 106 -0.67 6.86 -9.86
C PRO A 106 0.44 5.78 -9.82
N HIS A 107 0.66 5.22 -8.65
CA HIS A 107 1.52 4.09 -8.36
C HIS A 107 0.79 3.20 -7.35
N LEU A 108 0.74 1.88 -7.55
CA LEU A 108 -0.02 0.98 -6.68
C LEU A 108 0.44 1.14 -5.24
N HIS A 109 -0.51 1.43 -4.36
CA HIS A 109 -0.32 1.37 -2.94
C HIS A 109 -1.52 0.69 -2.29
N LEU A 110 -1.24 -0.08 -1.25
CA LEU A 110 -2.23 -0.61 -0.34
C LEU A 110 -2.06 0.09 1.01
N HIS A 111 -3.11 0.75 1.46
CA HIS A 111 -3.21 1.29 2.80
C HIS A 111 -3.48 0.15 3.78
N ILE A 112 -2.64 0.01 4.79
CA ILE A 112 -2.87 -0.82 5.98
C ILE A 112 -3.22 0.13 7.12
N LEU A 113 -4.51 0.18 7.46
CA LEU A 113 -5.07 1.02 8.51
C LEU A 113 -5.40 0.16 9.73
N GLY A 114 -5.00 0.58 10.93
CA GLY A 114 -5.24 -0.20 12.15
C GLY A 114 -4.97 0.55 13.45
N GLY A 115 -4.87 -0.20 14.55
CA GLY A 115 -4.62 0.35 15.90
C GLY A 115 -5.85 0.92 16.61
N ARG A 116 -7.05 0.80 16.02
CA ARG A 116 -8.35 1.11 16.63
C ARG A 116 -9.49 0.47 15.84
N GLY A 117 -10.71 0.50 16.39
CA GLY A 117 -11.93 0.20 15.61
C GLY A 117 -12.12 1.22 14.48
N LEU A 118 -12.19 0.74 13.22
CA LEU A 118 -12.23 1.59 12.01
C LEU A 118 -13.65 1.90 11.51
N GLY A 119 -14.69 1.52 12.24
CA GLY A 119 -16.09 1.73 11.85
C GLY A 119 -16.52 0.91 10.64
N ARG A 120 -17.74 1.18 10.13
CA ARG A 120 -18.32 0.48 8.97
C ARG A 120 -17.66 0.94 7.67
N MET A 121 -17.58 0.05 6.67
CA MET A 121 -16.97 0.34 5.37
C MET A 121 -17.82 1.30 4.52
N LEU A 122 -19.12 1.04 4.45
CA LEU A 122 -20.10 1.92 3.81
C LEU A 122 -21.12 2.30 4.89
N SER A 123 -21.36 3.60 5.06
CA SER A 123 -22.53 4.07 5.79
C SER A 123 -23.66 4.23 4.79
N THR A 124 -24.74 3.49 4.97
CA THR A 124 -26.01 3.86 4.37
C THR A 124 -26.42 5.20 4.97
N VAL A 125 -26.43 6.24 4.13
CA VAL A 125 -27.39 7.33 4.33
C VAL A 125 -28.74 6.83 3.83
#